data_AF-A0A1T5P2V4-F1
#
_entry.id   AF-A0A1T5P2V4-F1
#
_cell.length_a   1.000
_cell.length_b   1.000
_cell.length_c   1.000
_cell.angle_alpha   90.00
_cell.angle_beta   90.00
_cell.angle_gamma   90.00
#
_symmetry.space_group_name_H-M   'P 1'
#
loop_
_entity.id
_entity.type
_entity.pdbx_description
1 polymer ?
#
loop_
_entity_poly.entity_id
_entity_poly.type
_entity_poly.pdbx_seq_one_letter_code
_entity_poly.pdbx_strand_id
1 'polypeptide(L)'
;MIGMSYDLEKSIWTEKDFEIMGWHDSQIYKMALKEDLEFDIDYIFKWNQPDLEGLPFTFWVAPATLVFKKAKILSFDFEIAMEDVFEIDYIERQVEEDKAIWLIVTQRGEIEFTCEGFDQYIRQKPLFQFGQTVPYRERRGTSLERVELQNNSYLSSKEYLEAQAKTFEHYENVKKRHLKRQEMKELNLRRENHQVETKDYLLKKKEINEMIDFYDYWLKGTNFEKW
;
A
#
# COMPACT_ATOMS: atom_id res chain seq x y z
N MET A 1 9.13 -4.85 16.75
CA MET A 1 9.06 -3.77 15.75
C MET A 1 7.90 -2.78 16.02
N ILE A 2 7.63 -2.45 17.29
CA ILE A 2 6.78 -1.30 17.64
C ILE A 2 7.72 -0.10 17.63
N GLY A 3 7.60 0.81 16.65
CA GLY A 3 8.46 2.00 16.56
C GLY A 3 9.08 2.31 15.20
N MET A 4 8.66 1.65 14.11
CA MET A 4 8.95 2.20 12.79
C MET A 4 8.05 3.41 12.55
N SER A 5 8.63 4.55 12.22
CA SER A 5 7.93 5.76 11.79
C SER A 5 8.52 6.23 10.48
N TYR A 6 7.67 6.59 9.52
CA TYR A 6 8.10 7.33 8.36
C TYR A 6 8.38 8.78 8.75
N ASP A 7 9.53 9.31 8.33
CA ASP A 7 9.85 10.72 8.50
C ASP A 7 9.28 11.49 7.32
N LEU A 8 8.17 12.20 7.56
CA LEU A 8 7.46 12.92 6.51
C LEU A 8 8.17 14.23 6.23
N GLU A 9 8.64 14.40 5.00
CA GLU A 9 9.40 15.60 4.60
C GLU A 9 8.51 16.85 4.61
N LYS A 10 7.25 16.70 4.20
CA LYS A 10 6.23 17.76 4.23
C LYS A 10 4.80 17.20 4.16
N SER A 11 3.87 17.97 4.71
CA SER A 11 2.43 17.65 4.77
C SER A 11 1.61 18.24 3.63
N ILE A 12 2.16 19.18 2.85
CA ILE A 12 1.54 19.70 1.63
C ILE A 12 2.51 19.54 0.46
N TRP A 13 2.03 18.92 -0.62
CA TRP A 13 2.74 18.78 -1.89
C TRP A 13 2.05 19.62 -2.96
N THR A 14 2.82 20.17 -3.89
CA THR A 14 2.34 21.12 -4.91
C THR A 14 2.82 20.72 -6.30
N GLU A 15 2.42 21.45 -7.34
CA GLU A 15 2.87 21.22 -8.71
C GLU A 15 4.40 21.32 -8.92
N LYS A 16 5.11 21.97 -7.99
CA LYS A 16 6.58 22.05 -7.99
C LYS A 16 7.24 20.72 -7.65
N ASP A 17 6.48 19.83 -7.03
CA ASP A 17 6.95 18.56 -6.50
C ASP A 17 6.53 17.38 -7.37
N PHE A 18 5.74 17.65 -8.42
CA PHE A 18 5.12 16.65 -9.27
C PHE A 18 6.10 15.58 -9.77
N GLU A 19 7.29 15.99 -10.22
CA GLU A 19 8.29 15.10 -10.84
C GLU A 19 8.91 14.10 -9.84
N ILE A 20 8.81 14.36 -8.54
CA ILE A 20 9.35 13.48 -7.49
C ILE A 20 8.26 12.69 -6.76
N MET A 21 6.99 12.89 -7.11
CA MET A 21 5.85 12.20 -6.51
C MET A 21 5.62 10.86 -7.22
N GLY A 22 5.32 9.81 -6.45
CA GLY A 22 4.80 8.55 -6.98
C GLY A 22 3.27 8.59 -7.06
N TRP A 23 2.70 8.40 -8.26
CA TRP A 23 1.25 8.47 -8.48
C TRP A 23 0.57 7.10 -8.55
N HIS A 24 1.36 6.07 -8.88
CA HIS A 24 0.88 4.70 -9.06
C HIS A 24 0.24 4.13 -7.81
N ASP A 25 -0.78 3.32 -8.05
CA ASP A 25 -1.52 2.48 -7.12
C ASP A 25 -2.23 3.25 -5.99
N SER A 26 -2.49 4.53 -6.20
CA SER A 26 -3.21 5.37 -5.24
C SER A 26 -4.72 5.16 -5.37
N GLN A 27 -5.32 4.46 -4.41
CA GLN A 27 -6.75 4.22 -4.40
C GLN A 27 -7.54 5.51 -4.16
N ILE A 28 -8.54 5.77 -5.01
CA ILE A 28 -9.49 6.88 -4.91
C ILE A 28 -10.78 6.40 -4.22
N TYR A 29 -11.18 7.10 -3.16
CA TYR A 29 -12.38 6.79 -2.38
C TYR A 29 -13.52 7.77 -2.60
N LYS A 30 -13.20 8.99 -3.02
CA LYS A 30 -14.18 10.05 -3.23
C LYS A 30 -13.64 11.03 -4.26
N MET A 31 -14.53 11.52 -5.11
CA MET A 31 -14.29 12.61 -6.04
C MET A 31 -15.36 13.69 -5.83
N ALA A 32 -14.98 14.96 -5.92
CA ALA A 32 -15.92 16.06 -6.02
C ALA A 32 -15.51 17.05 -7.10
N LEU A 33 -16.51 17.52 -7.84
CA LEU A 33 -16.38 18.57 -8.82
C LEU A 33 -17.12 19.81 -8.31
N LYS A 34 -16.36 20.85 -7.96
CA LYS A 34 -16.88 22.17 -7.55
C LYS A 34 -16.16 23.24 -8.38
N GLU A 35 -15.66 24.30 -7.73
CA GLU A 35 -14.65 25.19 -8.33
C GLU A 35 -13.34 24.42 -8.56
N ASP A 36 -12.96 23.58 -7.60
CA ASP A 36 -11.81 22.69 -7.67
C ASP A 36 -12.24 21.25 -7.99
N LEU A 37 -11.34 20.47 -8.58
CA LEU A 37 -11.47 19.02 -8.74
C LEU A 37 -10.71 18.36 -7.57
N GLU A 38 -11.45 17.66 -6.71
CA GLU A 38 -10.94 17.14 -5.44
C GLU A 38 -11.05 15.62 -5.38
N PHE A 39 -10.02 14.95 -4.87
CA PHE A 39 -9.97 13.51 -4.65
C PHE A 39 -9.57 13.19 -3.20
N ASP A 40 -10.23 12.18 -2.64
CA ASP A 40 -9.77 11.52 -1.42
C ASP A 40 -9.03 10.25 -1.81
N ILE A 41 -7.73 10.20 -1.52
CA ILE A 41 -6.86 9.10 -1.95
C ILE A 41 -6.12 8.47 -0.77
N ASP A 42 -5.62 7.24 -0.98
CA ASP A 42 -4.52 6.70 -0.20
C ASP A 42 -3.22 6.87 -1.00
N TYR A 43 -2.39 7.82 -0.58
CA TYR A 43 -1.13 8.14 -1.25
C TYR A 43 0.00 7.24 -0.72
N ILE A 44 0.71 6.56 -1.63
CA ILE A 44 1.81 5.67 -1.28
C ILE A 44 3.14 6.42 -1.31
N PHE A 45 3.75 6.60 -0.14
CA PHE A 45 5.05 7.24 0.01
C PHE A 45 6.22 6.33 -0.34
N LYS A 46 6.09 5.04 -0.01
CA LYS A 46 7.20 4.10 -0.17
C LYS A 46 6.73 2.67 -0.25
N TRP A 47 7.32 1.95 -1.20
CA TRP A 47 7.30 0.51 -1.30
C TRP A 47 8.52 -0.04 -0.57
N ASN A 48 8.29 -0.80 0.48
CA ASN A 48 9.34 -1.47 1.25
C ASN A 48 9.55 -2.86 0.65
N GLN A 49 10.71 -3.04 0.03
CA GLN A 49 11.15 -4.35 -0.43
C GLN A 49 11.22 -5.31 0.78
N PRO A 50 10.71 -6.55 0.65
CA PRO A 50 10.83 -7.54 1.70
C PRO A 50 12.30 -7.85 2.00
N ASP A 51 12.58 -8.17 3.26
CA ASP A 51 13.89 -8.63 3.73
C ASP A 51 14.21 -10.07 3.32
N LEU A 52 13.20 -10.85 2.90
CA LEU A 52 13.32 -12.18 2.34
C LEU A 52 12.77 -12.22 0.92
N GLU A 53 13.56 -12.71 -0.03
CA GLU A 53 13.15 -12.83 -1.44
C GLU A 53 11.91 -13.71 -1.59
N GLY A 54 10.95 -13.25 -2.38
CA GLY A 54 9.70 -13.97 -2.65
C GLY A 54 8.57 -13.69 -1.66
N LEU A 55 8.78 -12.85 -0.64
CA LEU A 55 7.68 -12.27 0.14
C LEU A 55 7.05 -11.06 -0.57
N PRO A 56 5.79 -10.69 -0.25
CA PRO A 56 5.18 -9.48 -0.78
C PRO A 56 5.83 -8.19 -0.26
N PHE A 57 5.67 -7.09 -1.02
CA PHE A 57 6.02 -5.75 -0.56
C PHE A 57 5.12 -5.31 0.61
N THR A 58 5.65 -4.39 1.40
CA THR A 58 4.87 -3.63 2.41
C THR A 58 5.00 -2.15 2.12
N PHE A 59 4.13 -1.31 2.68
CA PHE A 59 3.94 0.05 2.17
C PHE A 59 3.91 1.08 3.31
N TRP A 60 4.36 2.29 3.00
CA TRP A 60 4.03 3.48 3.79
C TRP A 60 2.96 4.27 3.04
N VAL A 61 1.76 4.32 3.61
CA VAL A 61 0.58 4.89 2.95
C VAL A 61 -0.05 5.92 3.86
N ALA A 62 -0.51 7.05 3.32
CA ALA A 62 -1.28 8.02 4.09
C ALA A 62 -2.56 8.43 3.36
N PRO A 63 -3.66 8.65 4.09
CA PRO A 63 -4.82 9.30 3.51
C PRO A 63 -4.48 10.73 3.13
N ALA A 64 -4.84 11.14 1.92
CA ALA A 64 -4.57 12.47 1.40
C ALA A 64 -5.77 13.06 0.65
N THR A 65 -5.85 14.39 0.65
CA THR A 65 -6.78 15.14 -0.19
C THR A 65 -5.97 15.75 -1.34
N LEU A 66 -6.21 15.31 -2.57
CA LEU A 66 -5.61 15.87 -3.78
C LEU A 66 -6.58 16.89 -4.40
N VAL A 67 -6.12 18.11 -4.66
CA VAL A 67 -6.94 19.23 -5.11
C VAL A 67 -6.31 19.89 -6.32
N PHE A 68 -6.99 19.84 -7.46
CA PHE A 68 -6.64 20.61 -8.64
C PHE A 68 -7.47 21.90 -8.67
N LYS A 69 -6.78 23.04 -8.62
CA LYS A 69 -7.37 24.37 -8.39
C LYS A 69 -8.02 24.91 -9.66
N LYS A 70 -9.28 25.35 -9.56
CA LYS A 70 -10.05 25.96 -10.65
C LYS A 70 -10.02 25.12 -11.93
N ALA A 71 -10.41 23.86 -11.79
CA ALA A 71 -10.40 22.92 -12.92
C ALA A 71 -11.35 23.38 -14.03
N LYS A 72 -10.89 23.35 -15.28
CA LYS A 72 -11.64 23.77 -16.49
C LYS A 72 -11.44 22.76 -17.61
N ILE A 73 -12.38 22.74 -18.56
CA ILE A 73 -12.34 21.86 -19.74
C ILE A 73 -12.20 20.40 -19.30
N LEU A 74 -13.19 19.93 -18.55
CA LEU A 74 -13.15 18.63 -17.90
C LEU A 74 -13.78 17.57 -18.81
N SER A 75 -13.03 16.52 -19.09
CA SER A 75 -13.49 15.32 -19.79
C SER A 75 -13.36 14.11 -18.89
N PHE A 76 -14.33 13.21 -18.94
CA PHE A 76 -14.35 11.96 -18.20
C PHE A 76 -14.67 10.84 -19.17
N ASP A 77 -13.83 9.81 -19.18
CA ASP A 77 -14.11 8.57 -19.90
C ASP A 77 -13.83 7.40 -18.97
N PHE A 78 -14.88 6.75 -18.45
CA PHE A 78 -14.71 5.57 -17.60
C PHE A 78 -15.83 4.56 -17.73
N GLU A 79 -15.47 3.30 -17.47
CA GLU A 79 -16.39 2.21 -17.26
C GLU A 79 -16.09 1.54 -15.90
N ILE A 80 -16.97 1.75 -14.92
CA ILE A 80 -16.78 1.30 -13.54
C ILE A 80 -17.99 0.48 -13.10
N ALA A 81 -17.76 -0.76 -12.65
CA ALA A 81 -18.74 -1.52 -11.90
C ALA A 81 -18.67 -1.15 -10.41
N MET A 82 -19.77 -1.28 -9.67
CA MET A 82 -19.85 -0.89 -8.25
C MET A 82 -18.88 -1.66 -7.33
N GLU A 83 -18.36 -2.80 -7.78
CA GLU A 83 -17.40 -3.63 -7.04
C GLU A 83 -15.94 -3.35 -7.43
N ASP A 84 -15.72 -2.49 -8.43
CA ASP A 84 -14.38 -2.18 -8.90
C ASP A 84 -13.64 -1.24 -7.94
N VAL A 85 -12.35 -1.50 -7.77
CA VAL A 85 -11.42 -0.55 -7.17
C VAL A 85 -11.17 0.57 -8.18
N PHE A 86 -11.26 1.81 -7.71
CA PHE A 86 -10.92 2.98 -8.49
C PHE A 86 -9.56 3.50 -8.03
N GLU A 87 -8.56 3.43 -8.90
CA GLU A 87 -7.15 3.58 -8.54
C GLU A 87 -6.42 4.34 -9.65
N ILE A 88 -5.52 5.23 -9.24
CA ILE A 88 -4.65 5.97 -10.14
C ILE A 88 -3.55 5.01 -10.63
N ASP A 89 -3.46 4.85 -11.94
CA ASP A 89 -2.27 4.24 -12.56
C ASP A 89 -1.19 5.30 -12.65
N TYR A 90 -1.44 6.41 -13.34
CA TYR A 90 -0.49 7.53 -13.37
C TYR A 90 -1.19 8.87 -13.58
N ILE A 91 -0.46 9.94 -13.31
CA ILE A 91 -0.88 11.30 -13.65
C ILE A 91 0.14 11.85 -14.63
N GLU A 92 -0.33 12.41 -15.73
CA GLU A 92 0.47 13.13 -16.71
C GLU A 92 0.15 14.62 -16.68
N ARG A 93 1.18 15.41 -16.98
CA ARG A 93 1.08 16.85 -17.20
C ARG A 93 1.78 17.21 -18.51
N GLN A 94 1.01 17.76 -19.45
CA GLN A 94 1.52 18.29 -20.70
C GLN A 94 1.36 19.81 -20.70
N VAL A 95 2.36 20.53 -21.22
CA VAL A 95 2.34 22.00 -21.30
C VAL A 95 2.26 22.41 -22.76
N GLU A 96 1.17 23.07 -23.14
CA GLU A 96 0.93 23.58 -24.49
C GLU A 96 0.62 25.08 -24.44
N GLU A 97 1.37 25.91 -25.19
CA GLU A 97 1.08 27.34 -25.42
C GLU A 97 0.59 28.10 -24.16
N ASP A 98 1.28 27.91 -23.02
CA ASP A 98 1.00 28.48 -21.69
C ASP A 98 -0.17 27.87 -20.89
N LYS A 99 -0.65 26.68 -21.26
CA LYS A 99 -1.64 25.91 -20.49
C LYS A 99 -1.11 24.54 -20.12
N ALA A 100 -1.37 24.13 -18.87
CA ALA A 100 -1.12 22.77 -18.42
C ALA A 100 -2.39 21.93 -18.61
N ILE A 101 -2.29 20.89 -19.44
CA ILE A 101 -3.27 19.83 -19.57
C ILE A 101 -2.84 18.71 -18.62
N TRP A 102 -3.76 18.28 -17.79
CA TRP A 102 -3.60 17.22 -16.82
C TRP A 102 -4.44 16.02 -17.23
N LEU A 103 -3.84 14.85 -17.16
CA LEU A 103 -4.51 13.58 -17.41
C LEU A 103 -4.30 12.67 -16.20
N ILE A 104 -5.38 12.31 -15.51
CA ILE A 104 -5.37 11.27 -14.49
C ILE A 104 -5.82 9.98 -15.16
N VAL A 105 -4.91 9.04 -15.32
CA VAL A 105 -5.20 7.73 -15.86
C VAL A 105 -5.46 6.78 -14.70
N THR A 106 -6.57 6.06 -14.80
CA THR A 106 -6.99 5.03 -13.85
C THR A 106 -7.06 3.69 -14.56
N GLN A 107 -7.13 2.60 -13.80
CA GLN A 107 -7.37 1.26 -14.39
C GLN A 107 -8.72 1.14 -15.09
N ARG A 108 -9.62 2.14 -14.94
CA ARG A 108 -11.01 2.12 -15.42
C ARG A 108 -11.33 3.23 -16.41
N GLY A 109 -10.32 3.97 -16.87
CA GLY A 109 -10.47 5.11 -17.77
C GLY A 109 -9.70 6.34 -17.30
N GLU A 110 -10.06 7.53 -17.77
CA GLU A 110 -9.26 8.73 -17.64
C GLU A 110 -10.05 10.01 -17.35
N ILE A 111 -9.35 10.98 -16.74
CA ILE A 111 -9.83 12.34 -16.44
C ILE A 111 -8.88 13.34 -17.08
N GLU A 112 -9.36 14.08 -18.06
CA GLU A 112 -8.59 15.16 -18.68
C GLU A 112 -9.13 16.53 -18.23
N PHE A 113 -8.24 17.45 -17.88
CA PHE A 113 -8.61 18.82 -17.52
C PHE A 113 -7.44 19.81 -17.60
N THR A 114 -7.76 21.09 -17.43
CA THR A 114 -6.79 22.15 -17.17
C THR A 114 -7.02 22.72 -15.77
N CYS A 115 -5.98 23.23 -15.10
CA CYS A 115 -6.11 23.85 -13.78
C CYS A 115 -5.04 24.95 -13.56
N GLU A 116 -5.16 25.72 -12.48
CA GLU A 116 -4.17 26.75 -12.09
C GLU A 116 -2.99 26.16 -11.29
N GLY A 117 -3.07 24.89 -10.88
CA GLY A 117 -2.09 24.19 -10.05
C GLY A 117 -2.76 23.11 -9.20
N PHE A 118 -1.99 22.42 -8.35
CA PHE A 118 -2.56 21.45 -7.41
C PHE A 118 -1.94 21.54 -6.02
N ASP A 119 -2.71 21.18 -5.01
CA ASP A 119 -2.21 20.88 -3.67
C ASP A 119 -2.62 19.46 -3.28
N GLN A 120 -1.73 18.72 -2.64
CA GLN A 120 -2.04 17.47 -1.97
C GLN A 120 -1.78 17.62 -0.47
N TYR A 121 -2.85 17.50 0.33
CA TYR A 121 -2.82 17.60 1.78
C TYR A 121 -2.72 16.20 2.40
N ILE A 122 -1.62 15.93 3.09
CA ILE A 122 -1.41 14.67 3.80
C ILE A 122 -2.18 14.73 5.14
N ARG A 123 -3.32 14.03 5.19
CA ARG A 123 -4.29 14.16 6.28
C ARG A 123 -3.80 13.51 7.57
N GLN A 124 -2.94 12.49 7.50
CA GLN A 124 -2.36 11.83 8.67
C GLN A 124 -0.92 11.41 8.35
N LYS A 125 -0.10 11.15 9.37
CA LYS A 125 1.25 10.60 9.14
C LYS A 125 1.15 9.26 8.38
N PRO A 126 2.11 8.94 7.49
CA PRO A 126 2.11 7.65 6.81
C PRO A 126 2.12 6.48 7.79
N LEU A 127 1.27 5.50 7.51
CA LEU A 127 1.11 4.29 8.29
C LEU A 127 1.78 3.14 7.55
N PHE A 128 2.42 2.25 8.31
CA PHE A 128 2.95 1.02 7.75
C PHE A 128 1.81 0.04 7.48
N GLN A 129 1.66 -0.38 6.23
CA GLN A 129 0.58 -1.24 5.76
C GLN A 129 1.13 -2.47 5.05
N PHE A 130 0.39 -3.58 5.18
CA PHE A 130 0.68 -4.83 4.45
C PHE A 130 0.00 -4.89 3.07
N GLY A 131 -0.69 -3.81 2.69
CA GLY A 131 -1.25 -3.57 1.36
C GLY A 131 -1.15 -2.08 1.02
N GLN A 132 -1.67 -1.71 -0.14
CA GLN A 132 -1.54 -0.35 -0.71
C GLN A 132 -2.57 0.65 -0.18
N THR A 133 -3.39 0.26 0.80
CA THR A 133 -4.52 1.05 1.30
C THR A 133 -4.48 1.20 2.83
N VAL A 134 -5.16 2.23 3.33
CA VAL A 134 -5.34 2.47 4.76
C VAL A 134 -6.76 2.08 5.16
N PRO A 135 -6.95 1.16 6.13
CA PRO A 135 -8.27 0.75 6.58
C PRO A 135 -9.15 1.93 7.04
N TYR A 136 -10.46 1.86 6.78
CA TYR A 136 -11.42 2.96 7.01
C TYR A 136 -11.29 3.66 8.38
N ARG A 137 -11.15 2.88 9.46
CA ARG A 137 -11.01 3.40 10.82
C ARG A 137 -9.64 4.05 11.07
N GLU A 138 -8.59 3.52 10.44
CA GLU A 138 -7.22 4.05 10.52
C GLU A 138 -7.08 5.38 9.78
N ARG A 139 -7.80 5.59 8.67
CA ARG A 139 -7.81 6.85 7.90
C ARG A 139 -8.84 7.90 8.35
N ARG A 140 -9.61 7.60 9.40
CA ARG A 140 -10.72 8.44 9.90
C ARG A 140 -11.81 8.67 8.83
N GLY A 141 -12.10 7.63 8.05
CA GLY A 141 -13.08 7.67 6.97
C GLY A 141 -12.65 8.43 5.72
N THR A 142 -13.62 8.70 4.85
CA THR A 142 -13.39 9.44 3.61
C THR A 142 -13.57 10.93 3.79
N SER A 143 -12.70 11.75 3.22
CA SER A 143 -12.72 13.20 3.42
C SER A 143 -12.11 13.96 2.25
N LEU A 144 -12.65 15.14 1.96
CA LEU A 144 -12.09 16.11 1.01
C LEU A 144 -11.63 17.38 1.74
N GLU A 145 -11.48 17.31 3.07
CA GLU A 145 -10.99 18.44 3.84
C GLU A 145 -9.52 18.73 3.50
N ARG A 146 -9.17 20.01 3.39
CA ARG A 146 -7.81 20.52 3.16
C ARG A 146 -7.11 20.72 4.49
N VAL A 147 -6.71 19.60 5.08
CA VAL A 147 -6.26 19.49 6.47
C VAL A 147 -5.00 18.66 6.53
N GLU A 148 -4.10 19.05 7.41
CA GLU A 148 -2.79 18.42 7.55
C GLU A 148 -2.69 17.69 8.88
N LEU A 149 -2.09 16.50 8.85
CA LEU A 149 -1.64 15.78 10.05
C LEU A 149 -2.68 15.73 11.18
N GLN A 150 -3.94 15.50 10.83
CA GLN A 150 -5.02 15.33 11.76
C GLN A 150 -4.70 14.18 12.72
N ASN A 151 -4.96 14.42 14.01
CA ASN A 151 -4.84 13.38 15.00
C ASN A 151 -5.98 12.36 14.83
N ASN A 152 -5.65 11.07 14.88
CA ASN A 152 -6.63 9.99 14.95
C ASN A 152 -6.43 9.24 16.27
N SER A 153 -7.31 9.50 17.25
CA SER A 153 -7.24 8.90 18.58
C SER A 153 -7.35 7.37 18.55
N TYR A 154 -7.95 6.80 17.51
CA TYR A 154 -7.99 5.34 17.32
C TYR A 154 -6.60 4.74 17.19
N LEU A 155 -5.66 5.42 16.51
CA LEU A 155 -4.29 4.93 16.32
C LEU A 155 -3.49 4.87 17.62
N SER A 156 -3.93 5.59 18.65
CA SER A 156 -3.37 5.52 20.01
C SER A 156 -4.16 4.60 20.95
N SER A 157 -5.24 4.00 20.47
CA SER A 157 -6.09 3.14 21.30
C SER A 157 -5.41 1.80 21.59
N LYS A 158 -5.67 1.25 22.79
CA LYS A 158 -5.19 -0.08 23.17
C LYS A 158 -5.62 -1.16 22.17
N GLU A 159 -6.87 -1.08 21.70
CA GLU A 159 -7.44 -1.98 20.69
C GLU A 159 -6.60 -2.00 19.41
N TYR A 160 -6.26 -0.82 18.87
CA TYR A 160 -5.43 -0.72 17.67
C TYR A 160 -4.03 -1.27 17.89
N LEU A 161 -3.38 -0.89 19.00
CA LEU A 161 -2.02 -1.32 19.30
C LEU A 161 -1.92 -2.85 19.45
N GLU A 162 -2.91 -3.48 20.09
CA GLU A 162 -2.99 -4.94 20.21
C GLU A 162 -3.24 -5.62 18.85
N ALA A 163 -4.15 -5.07 18.03
CA ALA A 163 -4.42 -5.59 16.69
C ALA A 163 -3.19 -5.47 15.76
N GLN A 164 -2.47 -4.35 15.84
CA GLN A 164 -1.24 -4.14 15.08
C GLN A 164 -0.15 -5.10 15.53
N ALA A 165 0.06 -5.28 16.84
CA ALA A 165 1.04 -6.22 17.38
C ALA A 165 0.76 -7.66 16.90
N LYS A 166 -0.50 -8.09 16.92
CA LYS A 166 -0.91 -9.41 16.42
C LYS A 166 -0.67 -9.55 14.91
N THR A 167 -0.98 -8.51 14.14
CA THR A 167 -0.71 -8.50 12.69
C THR A 167 0.78 -8.67 12.39
N PHE A 168 1.65 -7.98 13.14
CA PHE A 168 3.10 -8.16 13.03
C PHE A 168 3.56 -9.56 13.45
N GLU A 169 2.97 -10.14 14.50
CA GLU A 169 3.27 -11.51 14.89
C GLU A 169 2.94 -12.51 13.77
N HIS A 170 1.78 -12.35 13.11
CA HIS A 170 1.44 -13.16 11.95
C HIS A 170 2.44 -12.96 10.81
N TYR A 171 2.83 -11.72 10.50
CA TYR A 171 3.84 -11.47 9.47
C TYR A 171 5.20 -12.11 9.80
N GLU A 172 5.64 -12.09 11.06
CA GLU A 172 6.84 -12.81 11.47
C GLU A 172 6.72 -14.33 11.32
N ASN A 173 5.51 -14.89 11.51
CA ASN A 173 5.25 -16.29 11.22
C ASN A 173 5.26 -16.61 9.72
N VAL A 174 4.84 -15.68 8.86
CA VAL A 174 5.02 -15.80 7.39
C VAL A 174 6.50 -15.92 7.05
N LYS A 175 7.35 -15.06 7.60
CA LYS A 175 8.80 -15.11 7.37
C LYS A 175 9.38 -16.46 7.78
N LYS A 176 9.04 -16.94 8.98
CA LYS A 176 9.52 -18.24 9.48
C LYS A 176 9.03 -19.40 8.61
N ARG A 177 7.76 -19.39 8.18
CA ARG A 177 7.21 -20.36 7.22
C ARG A 177 7.97 -20.33 5.91
N HIS A 178 8.24 -19.14 5.38
CA HIS A 178 8.96 -18.95 4.12
C HIS A 178 10.38 -19.52 4.19
N LEU A 179 11.13 -19.20 5.25
CA LEU A 179 12.45 -19.76 5.49
C LEU A 179 12.43 -21.29 5.58
N LYS A 180 11.42 -21.88 6.24
CA LYS A 180 11.27 -23.34 6.29
C LYS A 180 10.96 -23.95 4.92
N ARG A 181 10.18 -23.28 4.07
CA ARG A 181 9.95 -23.70 2.69
C ARG A 181 11.24 -23.60 1.84
N GLN A 182 12.08 -22.59 2.06
CA GLN A 182 13.39 -22.50 1.42
C GLN A 182 14.33 -23.64 1.90
N GLU A 183 14.39 -23.88 3.21
CA GLU A 183 15.15 -24.99 3.81
C GLU A 183 14.71 -26.35 3.23
N MET A 184 13.40 -26.55 3.01
CA MET A 184 12.87 -27.76 2.35
C MET A 184 13.38 -27.89 0.90
N LYS A 185 13.38 -26.80 0.13
CA LYS A 185 13.87 -26.79 -1.26
C LYS A 185 15.36 -27.16 -1.30
N GLU A 186 16.17 -26.55 -0.45
CA GLU A 186 17.60 -26.86 -0.33
C GLU A 186 17.85 -28.32 0.09
N LEU A 187 17.09 -28.83 1.06
CA LEU A 187 17.19 -30.21 1.51
C LEU A 187 16.88 -31.20 0.38
N ASN A 188 15.86 -30.91 -0.43
CA ASN A 188 15.52 -31.72 -1.60
C ASN A 188 16.64 -31.68 -2.66
N LEU A 189 17.19 -30.50 -2.96
CA LEU A 189 18.31 -30.37 -3.90
C LEU A 189 19.55 -31.15 -3.44
N ARG A 190 19.89 -31.06 -2.14
CA ARG A 190 20.99 -31.85 -1.56
C ARG A 190 20.73 -33.36 -1.68
N ARG A 191 19.48 -33.79 -1.53
CA ARG A 191 19.10 -35.20 -1.69
C ARG A 191 19.26 -35.67 -3.13
N GLU A 192 18.80 -34.87 -4.09
CA GLU A 192 18.96 -35.14 -5.53
C GLU A 192 20.44 -35.24 -5.92
N ASN A 193 21.29 -34.40 -5.32
CA ASN A 193 22.74 -34.42 -5.53
C ASN A 193 23.48 -35.49 -4.70
N HIS A 194 22.77 -36.40 -4.02
CA HIS A 194 23.34 -37.44 -3.16
C HIS A 194 24.25 -36.92 -2.03
N GLN A 195 24.02 -35.69 -1.57
CA GLN A 195 24.81 -35.02 -0.51
C GLN A 195 24.23 -35.22 0.90
N VAL A 196 23.19 -36.03 1.04
CA VAL A 196 22.56 -36.35 2.33
C VAL A 196 22.06 -37.79 2.35
N GLU A 197 22.37 -38.48 3.44
CA GLU A 197 21.94 -39.85 3.69
C GLU A 197 20.41 -39.94 3.81
N THR A 198 19.85 -41.08 3.39
CA THR A 198 18.39 -41.25 3.33
C THR A 198 17.73 -41.05 4.69
N LYS A 199 18.33 -41.56 5.76
CA LYS A 199 17.78 -41.45 7.12
C LYS A 199 17.76 -39.99 7.60
N ASP A 200 18.87 -39.27 7.42
CA ASP A 200 19.01 -37.88 7.87
C ASP A 200 18.08 -36.96 7.06
N TYR A 201 17.94 -37.21 5.76
CA TYR A 201 16.97 -36.54 4.91
C TYR A 201 15.54 -36.70 5.43
N LEU A 202 15.11 -37.93 5.76
CA LEU A 202 13.74 -38.19 6.23
C LEU A 202 13.46 -37.54 7.58
N LEU A 203 14.41 -37.60 8.53
CA LEU A 203 14.27 -36.96 9.83
C LEU A 203 14.15 -35.44 9.68
N LYS A 204 15.04 -34.83 8.89
CA LYS A 204 15.02 -33.38 8.70
C LYS A 204 13.80 -32.90 7.92
N LYS A 205 13.38 -33.66 6.91
CA LYS A 205 12.15 -33.38 6.15
C LYS A 205 10.93 -33.36 7.06
N LYS A 206 10.83 -34.33 7.97
CA LYS A 206 9.74 -34.40 8.95
C LYS A 206 9.73 -33.16 9.86
N GLU A 207 10.88 -32.80 10.44
CA GLU A 207 11.02 -31.60 11.29
C GLU A 207 10.59 -30.32 10.55
N ILE A 208 11.05 -30.14 9.31
CA ILE A 208 10.69 -28.96 8.51
C ILE A 208 9.18 -28.94 8.23
N ASN A 209 8.59 -30.08 7.85
CA ASN A 209 7.15 -30.16 7.60
C ASN A 209 6.33 -29.84 8.85
N GLU A 210 6.69 -30.39 10.02
CA GLU A 210 6.01 -30.10 11.29
C GLU A 210 6.05 -28.59 11.61
N MET A 211 7.17 -27.92 11.31
CA MET A 211 7.27 -26.47 11.48
C MET A 211 6.44 -25.68 10.46
N ILE A 212 6.38 -26.12 9.20
CA ILE A 212 5.52 -25.50 8.18
C ILE A 212 4.05 -25.64 8.60
N ASP A 213 3.61 -26.84 8.97
CA ASP A 213 2.25 -27.12 9.42
C ASP A 213 1.88 -26.29 10.66
N PHE A 214 2.83 -26.13 11.60
CA PHE A 214 2.65 -25.26 12.75
C PHE A 214 2.38 -23.80 12.34
N TYR A 215 3.19 -23.24 11.43
CA TYR A 215 2.96 -21.86 10.98
C TYR A 215 1.69 -21.73 10.14
N ASP A 216 1.36 -22.71 9.30
CA ASP A 216 0.11 -22.73 8.53
C ASP A 216 -1.11 -22.73 9.47
N TYR A 217 -1.06 -23.47 10.58
CA TYR A 217 -2.11 -23.42 11.61
C TYR A 217 -2.30 -22.02 12.18
N TRP A 218 -1.22 -21.33 12.54
CA TRP A 218 -1.28 -19.97 13.10
C TRP A 218 -1.72 -18.90 12.11
N LEU A 219 -1.44 -19.10 10.82
CA LEU A 219 -1.79 -18.15 9.76
C LEU A 219 -3.19 -18.38 9.19
N LYS A 220 -3.81 -19.51 9.50
CA LYS A 220 -5.15 -19.86 9.02
C LYS A 220 -6.19 -18.82 9.46
N GLY A 221 -6.99 -18.34 8.50
CA GLY A 221 -8.02 -17.33 8.70
C GLY A 221 -7.46 -15.91 8.85
N THR A 222 -6.16 -15.69 8.66
CA THR A 222 -5.54 -14.36 8.66
C THR A 222 -5.36 -13.86 7.23
N ASN A 223 -5.14 -12.56 7.06
CA ASN A 223 -4.81 -11.95 5.76
C ASN A 223 -3.50 -12.50 5.14
N PHE A 224 -2.71 -13.22 5.94
CA PHE A 224 -1.42 -13.78 5.57
C PHE A 224 -1.46 -15.28 5.26
N GLU A 225 -2.65 -15.92 5.34
CA GLU A 225 -2.80 -17.36 5.12
C GLU A 225 -2.14 -17.80 3.80
N LYS A 226 -2.34 -17.00 2.75
CA LYS A 226 -1.87 -17.25 1.38
C LYS A 226 -0.48 -16.69 1.04
N TRP A 227 0.17 -16.00 1.98
CA TRP A 227 1.50 -15.40 1.75
C TRP A 227 2.64 -16.43 1.73
#